data_AF-A0A5J6RHW0-F1
#
_entry.id   AF-A0A5J6RHW0-F1
#
_cell.length_a   1.000
_cell.length_b   1.000
_cell.length_c   1.000
_cell.angle_alpha   90.00
_cell.angle_beta   90.00
_cell.angle_gamma   90.00
#
_symmetry.space_group_name_H-M   'P 1'
#
loop_
_entity.id
_entity.type
_entity.pdbx_description
1 polymer ?
#
loop_
_entity_poly.entity_id
_entity_poly.type
_entity_poly.pdbx_seq_one_letter_code
_entity_poly.pdbx_strand_id
1 'polypeptide(L)'
;MNKIEINIDNYGGNFRLFCPLTNERLDHDNGSLEIYEGAGDYIFSMCEDCMFFDAGNNSEIEKYWKSTALEAIEKFAQNHKDKNILLIEAKYQNENYYFGFLNDKNIEISANEIEKRFIKA
;
A
#
# COMPACT_ATOMS: atom_id res chain seq x y z
N MET A 1 -9.41 -8.58 4.59
CA MET A 1 -8.21 -7.74 4.46
C MET A 1 -7.23 -8.11 5.55
N ASN A 2 -5.96 -8.28 5.20
CA ASN A 2 -4.87 -8.43 6.14
C ASN A 2 -4.13 -7.08 6.23
N LYS A 3 -4.08 -6.43 7.40
CA LYS A 3 -3.40 -5.14 7.59
C LYS A 3 -2.07 -5.34 8.31
N ILE A 4 -1.02 -4.71 7.83
CA ILE A 4 0.31 -4.69 8.45
C ILE A 4 0.78 -3.25 8.59
N GLU A 5 1.33 -2.93 9.75
CA GLU A 5 1.89 -1.61 10.05
C GLU A 5 3.42 -1.69 10.00
N ILE A 6 4.06 -0.75 9.31
CA ILE A 6 5.52 -0.63 9.23
C ILE A 6 5.95 0.81 9.53
N ASN A 7 7.07 0.98 10.21
CA ASN A 7 7.70 2.29 10.39
C ASN A 7 8.95 2.35 9.51
N ILE A 8 8.97 3.33 8.60
CA ILE A 8 10.05 3.47 7.63
C ILE A 8 10.93 4.71 7.88
N ASP A 9 10.77 5.38 9.02
CA ASP A 9 11.60 6.54 9.41
C ASP A 9 13.10 6.20 9.43
N ASN A 10 13.44 4.96 9.81
CA ASN A 10 14.82 4.48 9.89
C ASN A 10 15.53 4.40 8.53
N TYR A 11 14.80 4.46 7.41
CA TYR A 11 15.39 4.43 6.07
C TYR A 11 15.86 5.82 5.58
N GLY A 12 15.55 6.90 6.31
CA GLY A 12 16.11 8.24 6.06
C GLY A 12 15.87 8.80 4.66
N GLY A 13 14.85 8.32 3.94
CA GLY A 13 14.57 8.69 2.54
C GLY A 13 15.47 8.00 1.51
N ASN A 14 16.34 7.07 1.91
CA ASN A 14 17.09 6.22 0.99
C ASN A 14 16.53 4.80 1.02
N PHE A 15 15.42 4.61 0.32
CA PHE A 15 14.78 3.31 0.16
C PHE A 15 14.17 3.15 -1.23
N ARG A 16 13.78 1.92 -1.54
CA ARG A 16 13.00 1.55 -2.72
C ARG A 16 11.80 0.72 -2.29
N LEU A 17 10.72 0.85 -3.04
CA LEU A 17 9.48 0.11 -2.80
C LEU A 17 9.38 -1.06 -3.76
N PHE A 18 8.97 -2.21 -3.24
CA PHE A 18 8.73 -3.41 -4.03
C PHE A 18 7.40 -4.06 -3.63
N CYS A 19 6.74 -4.70 -4.58
CA CYS A 19 5.57 -5.50 -4.26
C CYS A 19 5.99 -6.69 -3.38
N PRO A 20 5.41 -6.88 -2.19
CA PRO A 20 5.80 -7.99 -1.31
C PRO A 20 5.42 -9.37 -1.88
N LEU A 21 4.49 -9.40 -2.83
CA LEU A 21 3.96 -10.62 -3.45
C LEU A 21 4.73 -11.02 -4.72
N THR A 22 5.11 -10.05 -5.56
CA THR A 22 5.77 -10.31 -6.85
C THR A 22 7.25 -9.94 -6.86
N ASN A 23 7.72 -9.15 -5.88
CA ASN A 23 9.06 -8.56 -5.82
C ASN A 23 9.38 -7.60 -6.98
N GLU A 24 8.36 -7.14 -7.71
CA GLU A 24 8.48 -6.07 -8.71
C GLU A 24 8.70 -4.72 -8.03
N ARG A 25 9.51 -3.85 -8.66
CA ARG A 25 9.75 -2.50 -8.15
C ARG A 25 8.51 -1.63 -8.37
N LEU A 26 8.15 -0.84 -7.37
CA LEU A 26 6.95 0.00 -7.36
C LEU A 26 7.27 1.50 -7.50
N ASP A 27 8.37 1.95 -6.92
CA ASP A 27 8.74 3.36 -6.85
C ASP A 27 9.37 3.88 -8.16
N HIS A 28 9.05 5.13 -8.50
CA HIS A 28 9.72 5.86 -9.58
C HIS A 28 11.19 6.14 -9.25
N ASP A 29 11.41 6.70 -8.06
CA ASP A 29 12.70 7.20 -7.61
C ASP A 29 12.98 6.76 -6.18
N ASN A 30 14.27 6.66 -5.86
CA ASN A 30 14.70 6.32 -4.50
C ASN A 30 14.09 7.31 -3.50
N GLY A 31 13.52 6.79 -2.41
CA GLY A 31 12.89 7.58 -1.36
C GLY A 31 11.48 8.04 -1.67
N SER A 32 10.93 7.70 -2.84
CA SER A 32 9.55 8.02 -3.19
C SER A 32 8.57 7.01 -2.59
N LEU A 33 7.47 7.52 -2.06
CA LEU A 33 6.30 6.75 -1.66
C LEU A 33 5.23 6.70 -2.77
N GLU A 34 5.50 7.34 -3.90
CA GLU A 34 4.65 7.30 -5.08
C GLU A 34 4.91 6.01 -5.87
N ILE A 35 3.85 5.27 -6.16
CA ILE A 35 3.89 4.01 -6.90
C ILE A 35 3.50 4.23 -8.37
N TYR A 36 4.21 3.56 -9.27
CA TYR A 36 3.89 3.51 -10.70
C TYR A 36 2.63 2.67 -10.98
N GLU A 37 1.73 3.17 -11.84
CA GLU A 37 0.51 2.46 -12.24
C GLU A 37 0.82 1.07 -12.81
N GLY A 38 0.11 0.05 -12.32
CA GLY A 38 0.23 -1.32 -12.81
C GLY A 38 1.51 -2.06 -12.40
N ALA A 39 2.32 -1.52 -11.48
CA ALA A 39 3.47 -2.21 -10.94
C ALA A 39 3.06 -3.28 -9.90
N GLY A 40 3.35 -4.55 -10.14
CA GLY A 40 2.98 -5.65 -9.25
C GLY A 40 1.48 -5.87 -9.13
N ASP A 41 1.09 -6.66 -8.13
CA ASP A 41 -0.33 -6.88 -7.78
C ASP A 41 -0.92 -5.67 -6.99
N TYR A 42 -0.44 -4.46 -7.27
CA TYR A 42 -0.85 -3.22 -6.61
C TYR A 42 -2.25 -2.77 -7.07
N ILE A 43 -3.06 -2.29 -6.12
CA ILE A 43 -4.44 -1.86 -6.40
C ILE A 43 -4.75 -0.40 -6.02
N PHE A 44 -4.09 0.16 -5.01
CA PHE A 44 -4.24 1.57 -4.60
C PHE A 44 -3.10 2.03 -3.69
N SER A 45 -2.83 3.35 -3.67
CA SER A 45 -2.05 4.01 -2.62
C SER A 45 -2.63 5.36 -2.23
N MET A 46 -2.62 5.65 -0.93
CA MET A 46 -3.20 6.86 -0.36
C MET A 46 -2.36 7.34 0.83
N CYS A 47 -2.41 8.62 1.15
CA CYS A 47 -2.03 9.16 2.45
C CYS A 47 -3.25 9.82 3.11
N GLU A 48 -3.10 10.28 4.36
CA GLU A 48 -4.20 10.91 5.11
C GLU A 48 -4.78 12.17 4.43
N ASP A 49 -3.97 12.87 3.64
CA ASP A 49 -4.34 14.13 2.97
C ASP A 49 -4.28 14.04 1.44
N CYS A 50 -3.98 12.86 0.87
CA CYS A 50 -3.74 12.70 -0.56
C CYS A 50 -4.16 11.32 -1.11
N MET A 51 -4.74 11.30 -2.31
CA MET A 51 -4.79 10.11 -3.15
C MET A 51 -3.71 10.24 -4.21
N PHE A 52 -2.82 9.26 -4.30
CA PHE A 52 -1.84 9.21 -5.40
C PHE A 52 -2.59 8.72 -6.65
N PHE A 53 -2.85 9.64 -7.58
CA PHE A 53 -3.92 9.59 -8.59
C PHE A 53 -3.84 8.47 -9.66
N ASP A 54 -2.95 7.50 -9.56
CA ASP A 54 -2.57 6.60 -10.67
C ASP A 54 -2.83 5.11 -10.41
N ALA A 55 -3.76 4.76 -9.53
CA ALA A 55 -4.17 3.38 -9.33
C ALA A 55 -5.67 3.26 -9.59
N GLY A 56 -6.07 2.57 -10.66
CA GLY A 56 -7.43 2.56 -11.23
C GLY A 56 -8.62 2.27 -10.29
N ASN A 57 -8.41 1.96 -9.01
CA ASN A 57 -9.45 1.80 -7.98
C ASN A 57 -9.66 3.05 -7.10
N ASN A 58 -8.82 4.08 -7.19
CA ASN A 58 -8.91 5.28 -6.35
C ASN A 58 -10.27 5.97 -6.46
N SER A 59 -10.85 6.03 -7.66
CA SER A 59 -12.17 6.63 -7.87
C SER A 59 -13.31 5.88 -7.16
N GLU A 60 -13.12 4.59 -6.83
CA GLU A 60 -14.06 3.85 -6.00
C GLU A 60 -13.84 4.17 -4.51
N ILE A 61 -12.59 4.14 -4.05
CA ILE A 61 -12.23 4.42 -2.66
C ILE A 61 -12.61 5.86 -2.27
N GLU A 62 -12.42 6.81 -3.17
CA GLU A 62 -12.80 8.23 -3.01
C GLU A 62 -14.29 8.40 -2.65
N LYS A 63 -15.18 7.57 -3.19
CA LYS A 63 -16.62 7.62 -2.87
C LYS A 63 -16.89 7.33 -1.38
N TYR A 64 -15.98 6.64 -0.72
CA TYR A 64 -16.05 6.30 0.70
C TYR A 64 -15.28 7.28 1.59
N TRP A 65 -14.46 8.15 1.02
CA TRP A 65 -13.60 9.07 1.76
C TRP A 65 -14.39 10.28 2.28
N LYS A 66 -14.95 10.11 3.48
CA LYS A 66 -15.70 11.15 4.19
C LYS A 66 -14.97 11.73 5.39
N SER A 67 -14.15 10.91 6.06
CA SER A 67 -13.50 11.26 7.33
C SER A 67 -12.01 10.98 7.28
N THR A 68 -11.59 9.72 7.07
CA THR A 68 -10.19 9.31 7.02
C THR A 68 -9.92 8.38 5.85
N ALA A 69 -8.66 8.30 5.40
CA ALA A 69 -8.25 7.41 4.32
C ALA A 69 -8.49 5.93 4.71
N LEU A 70 -8.17 5.56 5.96
CA LEU A 70 -8.38 4.20 6.45
C LEU A 70 -9.87 3.78 6.43
N GLU A 71 -10.81 4.66 6.82
CA GLU A 71 -12.24 4.34 6.77
C GLU A 71 -12.71 4.07 5.32
N ALA A 72 -12.18 4.82 4.36
CA ALA A 72 -12.47 4.64 2.95
C ALA A 72 -11.96 3.29 2.44
N ILE A 73 -10.72 2.94 2.80
CA ILE A 73 -10.07 1.66 2.45
C ILE A 73 -10.82 0.49 3.07
N GLU A 74 -11.24 0.59 4.33
CA GLU A 74 -12.01 -0.45 4.99
C GLU A 74 -13.35 -0.70 4.29
N LYS A 75 -14.06 0.36 3.89
CA LYS A 75 -15.30 0.24 3.10
C LYS A 75 -15.06 -0.38 1.73
N PHE A 76 -13.99 0.01 1.05
CA PHE A 76 -13.58 -0.62 -0.20
C PHE A 76 -13.33 -2.13 -0.01
N ALA A 77 -12.49 -2.50 0.96
CA ALA A 77 -12.20 -3.90 1.25
C ALA A 77 -13.45 -4.71 1.69
N GLN A 78 -14.43 -4.06 2.32
CA GLN A 78 -15.70 -4.69 2.68
C GLN A 78 -16.60 -4.96 1.47
N ASN A 79 -16.53 -4.14 0.42
CA ASN A 79 -17.27 -4.35 -0.82
C ASN A 79 -16.57 -5.38 -1.73
N HIS A 80 -15.26 -5.56 -1.57
CA HIS A 80 -14.43 -6.55 -2.27
C HIS A 80 -14.03 -7.71 -1.34
N LYS A 81 -14.96 -8.22 -0.52
CA LYS A 81 -14.69 -9.31 0.44
C LYS A 81 -14.28 -10.64 -0.21
N ASP A 82 -14.62 -10.82 -1.48
CA ASP A 82 -14.19 -11.94 -2.31
C ASP A 82 -12.70 -11.84 -2.70
N LYS A 83 -12.09 -10.67 -2.54
CA LYS A 83 -10.68 -10.42 -2.82
C LYS A 83 -9.84 -10.56 -1.55
N ASN A 84 -8.73 -11.28 -1.67
CA ASN A 84 -7.73 -11.33 -0.61
C ASN A 84 -6.82 -10.10 -0.70
N ILE A 85 -7.19 -9.02 -0.01
CA ILE A 85 -6.43 -7.76 -0.03
C ILE A 85 -5.43 -7.73 1.13
N LEU A 86 -4.17 -7.51 0.80
CA LEU A 86 -3.10 -7.10 1.72
C LEU A 86 -3.06 -5.57 1.78
N LEU A 87 -3.15 -5.00 2.97
CA LEU A 87 -2.97 -3.58 3.25
C LEU A 87 -1.67 -3.39 4.04
N ILE A 88 -0.78 -2.54 3.52
CA ILE A 88 0.39 -2.06 4.24
C ILE A 88 0.14 -0.60 4.63
N GLU A 89 0.20 -0.31 5.91
CA GLU A 89 0.24 1.03 6.47
C GLU A 89 1.69 1.37 6.83
N ALA A 90 2.30 2.27 6.07
CA ALA A 90 3.64 2.76 6.30
C ALA A 90 3.60 4.12 6.99
N LYS A 91 4.28 4.21 8.13
CA LYS A 91 4.48 5.47 8.84
C LYS A 91 5.81 6.09 8.45
N TYR A 92 5.77 7.33 7.98
CA TYR A 92 6.94 8.10 7.58
C TYR A 92 6.73 9.58 7.90
N GLN A 93 7.70 10.21 8.57
CA GLN A 93 7.67 11.64 8.88
C GLN A 93 6.38 12.12 9.60
N ASN A 94 5.82 11.27 10.48
CA ASN A 94 4.54 11.46 11.18
C ASN A 94 3.27 11.39 10.32
N GLU A 95 3.38 10.95 9.07
CA GLU A 95 2.25 10.70 8.19
C GLU A 95 2.04 9.19 7.98
N ASN A 96 0.80 8.81 7.67
CA ASN A 96 0.43 7.45 7.31
C ASN A 96 0.23 7.35 5.80
N TYR A 97 0.83 6.33 5.22
CA TYR A 97 0.71 5.96 3.81
C TYR A 97 0.13 4.55 3.74
N TYR A 98 -0.85 4.36 2.89
CA TYR A 98 -1.60 3.12 2.73
C TYR A 98 -1.34 2.54 1.36
N PHE A 99 -1.02 1.26 1.30
CA PHE A 99 -0.72 0.53 0.07
C PHE A 99 -1.53 -0.77 0.02
N GLY A 100 -2.41 -0.88 -0.97
CA GLY A 100 -3.22 -2.07 -1.21
C GLY A 100 -2.60 -2.97 -2.26
N PHE A 101 -2.59 -4.27 -1.99
CA PHE A 101 -2.16 -5.32 -2.93
C PHE A 101 -3.18 -6.46 -3.00
N LEU A 102 -3.38 -7.01 -4.19
CA LEU A 102 -4.24 -8.16 -4.45
C LEU A 102 -3.45 -9.47 -4.28
N ASN A 103 -3.82 -10.28 -3.29
CA ASN A 103 -3.19 -11.56 -3.01
C ASN A 103 -4.02 -12.73 -3.57
N ASP A 104 -4.26 -12.75 -4.87
CA ASP A 104 -5.05 -13.81 -5.54
C ASP A 104 -4.48 -15.22 -5.35
N LYS A 105 -3.16 -15.31 -5.13
CA LYS A 105 -2.45 -16.57 -4.90
C LYS A 105 -2.51 -17.05 -3.46
N ASN A 106 -3.16 -16.30 -2.55
CA ASN A 106 -3.23 -16.58 -1.12
C ASN A 106 -1.85 -16.87 -0.51
N ILE A 107 -0.84 -16.09 -0.90
CA ILE A 107 0.52 -16.23 -0.39
C ILE A 107 0.50 -15.84 1.10
N GLU A 108 0.86 -16.79 1.96
CA GLU A 108 1.04 -16.55 3.38
C GLU A 108 2.48 -16.11 3.65
N ILE A 109 2.66 -14.82 3.95
CA ILE A 109 3.95 -14.23 4.28
C ILE A 109 3.84 -13.60 5.67
N SER A 110 4.82 -13.84 6.53
CA SER A 110 4.86 -13.19 7.84
C SER A 110 5.06 -11.68 7.72
N ALA A 111 4.59 -10.90 8.71
CA ALA A 111 4.72 -9.44 8.70
C ALA A 111 6.17 -8.96 8.54
N ASN A 112 7.11 -9.60 9.24
CA ASN A 112 8.55 -9.30 9.16
C ASN A 112 9.11 -9.55 7.74
N GLU A 113 8.64 -10.61 7.08
CA GLU A 113 9.06 -10.91 5.71
C GLU A 113 8.39 -9.96 4.70
N ILE A 114 7.15 -9.53 4.94
CA ILE A 114 6.48 -8.49 4.14
C ILE A 114 7.25 -7.18 4.22
N GLU A 115 7.66 -6.73 5.41
CA GLU A 115 8.46 -5.52 5.58
C GLU A 115 9.76 -5.58 4.78
N LYS A 116 10.54 -6.66 4.93
CA LYS A 116 11.82 -6.86 4.20
C LYS A 116 11.66 -6.88 2.69
N ARG A 117 10.53 -7.39 2.20
CA ARG A 117 10.24 -7.42 0.77
C ARG A 117 9.78 -6.08 0.28
N PHE A 118 8.93 -5.41 1.04
CA PHE A 118 8.28 -4.16 0.65
C PHE A 118 9.26 -3.00 0.55
N ILE A 119 10.15 -2.84 1.54
CA ILE A 119 11.10 -1.72 1.59
C ILE A 119 12.54 -2.22 1.66
N LYS A 120 13.41 -1.65 0.81
CA LYS A 120 14.84 -2.00 0.75
C LYS A 120 15.68 -0.73 0.69
N ALA A 121 16.75 -0.66 1.48
CA ALA A 121 17.74 0.42 1.47
C ALA A 121 18.78 0.24 0.34
#